data_AF-A0A1F8NPJ2-F1
#
_entry.id   AF-A0A1F8NPJ2-F1
#
_cell.length_a   1.000
_cell.length_b   1.000
_cell.length_c   1.000
_cell.angle_alpha   90.00
_cell.angle_beta   90.00
_cell.angle_gamma   90.00
#
_symmetry.space_group_name_H-M   'P 1'
#
loop_
_entity.id
_entity.type
_entity.pdbx_description
1 polymer ?
#
loop_
_entity_poly.entity_id
_entity_poly.type
_entity_poly.pdbx_seq_one_letter_code
_entity_poly.pdbx_strand_id
1 'polypeptide(L)'
;MRRGRILILFALIVLFGVAAIYLVMRPRTPPTTGGEETPLAPQDTTLIVFSNQDIARGSVIPEDGVGLQPYPRDMVVETMIENDVRLVIGHHARQDIPRGVPVTTGMITDRAGDVVGTGSDAAFAIPPGYTAIAMPMSRLSGVAYALRDGDQVDVIISMLMVDLDPEFQTLLPNQALTLAGPDFSLITALICTEFKITQQGTECINPAPPPVGRPVSEDESGQIVFNIPTEAQRPRLVSQRIVQNATVLHVGTFPTAEEEEAPVVQPVPEAGGEATTVQPTPTAPLAPDIVTLVVTPQDALTLNWALGSGATITLTLRSPDDATATETVSVTLQYLMQTYNVTLPVRLPYGLANPLLEVVEPELPNDAPSAP
;
A
#
# COMPACT_ATOMS: atom_id res chain seq x y z
N MET A 1 1.75 -120.69 21.72
CA MET A 1 0.82 -119.57 21.48
C MET A 1 0.80 -118.54 22.64
N ARG A 2 1.94 -117.93 23.02
CA ARG A 2 1.98 -116.91 24.10
C ARG A 2 2.79 -115.64 23.80
N ARG A 3 3.56 -115.59 22.70
CA ARG A 3 4.36 -114.40 22.34
C ARG A 3 3.69 -113.43 21.36
N GLY A 4 2.69 -113.88 20.58
CA GLY A 4 1.93 -113.02 19.66
C GLY A 4 0.90 -112.10 20.35
N ARG A 5 0.34 -112.51 21.50
CA ARG A 5 -0.66 -111.72 22.23
C ARG A 5 -0.05 -110.52 22.97
N ILE A 6 1.22 -110.61 23.37
CA ILE A 6 1.92 -109.52 24.07
C ILE A 6 2.27 -108.39 23.11
N LEU A 7 2.68 -108.71 21.88
CA LEU A 7 2.93 -107.69 20.85
C LEU A 7 1.65 -106.97 20.41
N ILE A 8 0.53 -107.68 20.33
CA ILE A 8 -0.78 -107.06 20.02
C ILE A 8 -1.24 -106.15 21.16
N LEU A 9 -1.06 -106.54 22.42
CA LEU A 9 -1.40 -105.70 23.58
C LEU A 9 -0.51 -104.45 23.67
N PHE A 10 0.79 -104.59 23.38
CA PHE A 10 1.71 -103.44 23.38
C PHE A 10 1.39 -102.48 22.23
N ALA A 11 1.08 -102.99 21.04
CA ALA A 11 0.62 -102.18 19.91
C ALA A 11 -0.70 -101.45 20.22
N LEU A 12 -1.64 -102.09 20.93
CA LEU A 12 -2.90 -101.48 21.35
C LEU A 12 -2.71 -100.36 22.36
N ILE A 13 -1.81 -100.54 23.33
CA ILE A 13 -1.51 -99.51 24.35
C ILE A 13 -0.81 -98.31 23.71
N VAL A 14 0.12 -98.53 22.78
CA VAL A 14 0.76 -97.45 22.04
C VAL A 14 -0.24 -96.73 21.13
N LEU A 15 -1.15 -97.46 20.46
CA LEU A 15 -2.20 -96.87 19.63
C LEU A 15 -3.16 -95.99 20.45
N PHE A 16 -3.62 -96.47 21.62
CA PHE A 16 -4.48 -95.69 22.50
C PHE A 16 -3.74 -94.52 23.17
N GLY A 17 -2.46 -94.68 23.49
CA GLY A 17 -1.61 -93.60 24.00
C GLY A 17 -1.45 -92.46 23.00
N VAL A 18 -1.19 -92.79 21.73
CA VAL A 18 -1.08 -91.80 20.64
C VAL A 18 -2.44 -91.13 20.36
N ALA A 19 -3.54 -91.89 20.40
CA ALA A 19 -4.89 -91.33 20.24
C ALA A 19 -5.28 -90.37 21.39
N ALA A 20 -4.89 -90.68 22.62
CA ALA A 20 -5.15 -89.82 23.78
C ALA A 20 -4.34 -88.52 23.71
N ILE A 21 -3.06 -88.58 23.31
CA ILE A 21 -2.22 -87.39 23.14
C ILE A 21 -2.76 -86.52 21.99
N TYR A 22 -3.17 -87.13 20.87
CA TYR A 22 -3.77 -86.41 19.75
C TYR A 22 -5.09 -85.73 20.12
N LEU A 23 -5.90 -86.33 20.99
CA LEU A 23 -7.18 -85.76 21.45
C LEU A 23 -6.98 -84.59 22.42
N VAL A 24 -5.92 -84.61 23.23
CA VAL A 24 -5.57 -83.51 24.15
C VAL A 24 -4.84 -82.36 23.44
N MET A 25 -4.07 -82.64 22.38
CA MET A 25 -3.36 -81.63 21.58
C MET A 25 -4.16 -81.07 20.40
N ARG A 26 -5.44 -81.44 20.21
CA ARG A 26 -6.28 -80.72 19.26
C ARG A 26 -6.37 -79.25 19.70
N PRO A 27 -5.93 -78.28 18.88
CA PRO A 27 -6.18 -76.88 19.16
C PRO A 27 -7.69 -76.74 19.30
N ARG A 28 -8.16 -76.30 20.46
CA ARG A 28 -9.53 -75.85 20.61
C ARG A 28 -9.65 -74.63 19.71
N THR A 29 -10.22 -74.79 18.53
CA THR A 29 -10.79 -73.65 17.81
C THR A 29 -11.75 -73.00 18.81
N PRO A 30 -11.52 -71.73 19.19
CA PRO A 30 -12.49 -71.03 20.00
C PRO A 30 -13.83 -71.11 19.26
N PRO A 31 -14.95 -71.35 19.96
CA PRO A 31 -16.25 -71.21 19.33
C PRO A 31 -16.28 -69.82 18.69
N THR A 32 -16.68 -69.77 17.43
CA THR A 32 -17.18 -68.57 16.80
C THR A 32 -18.35 -68.11 17.67
N THR A 33 -18.06 -67.28 18.69
CA THR A 33 -19.01 -66.26 19.08
C THR A 33 -19.23 -65.50 17.79
N GLY A 34 -20.36 -65.76 17.15
CA GLY A 34 -21.00 -64.71 16.38
C GLY A 34 -20.96 -63.52 17.32
N GLY A 35 -20.11 -62.54 17.00
CA GLY A 35 -20.34 -61.22 17.52
C GLY A 35 -21.78 -60.95 17.12
N GLU A 36 -22.67 -60.90 18.10
CA GLU A 36 -23.73 -59.93 18.02
C GLU A 36 -23.02 -58.64 17.61
N GLU A 37 -23.17 -58.29 16.33
CA GLU A 37 -23.16 -56.90 15.93
C GLU A 37 -24.11 -56.26 16.92
N THR A 38 -23.56 -55.68 17.98
CA THR A 38 -24.29 -54.73 18.80
C THR A 38 -24.82 -53.75 17.76
N PRO A 39 -26.15 -53.61 17.58
CA PRO A 39 -26.64 -52.59 16.69
C PRO A 39 -26.03 -51.31 17.23
N LEU A 40 -25.12 -50.70 16.47
CA LEU A 40 -24.67 -49.34 16.72
C LEU A 40 -25.98 -48.58 16.92
N ALA A 41 -26.18 -48.07 18.14
CA ALA A 41 -27.34 -47.25 18.45
C ALA A 41 -27.50 -46.26 17.29
N PRO A 42 -28.69 -46.11 16.69
CA PRO A 42 -28.87 -45.20 15.57
C PRO A 42 -28.36 -43.84 16.01
N GLN A 43 -27.18 -43.47 15.54
CA GLN A 43 -26.62 -42.15 15.79
C GLN A 43 -27.56 -41.20 15.06
N ASP A 44 -28.12 -40.23 15.78
CA ASP A 44 -28.96 -39.20 15.16
C ASP A 44 -28.04 -38.40 14.23
N THR A 45 -28.09 -38.70 12.93
CA THR A 45 -27.29 -38.05 11.89
C THR A 45 -28.19 -37.19 11.04
N THR A 46 -27.79 -35.96 10.77
CA THR A 46 -28.42 -35.08 9.78
C THR A 46 -27.53 -34.99 8.54
N LEU A 47 -28.10 -34.63 7.39
CA LEU A 47 -27.33 -34.43 6.17
C LEU A 47 -26.87 -32.97 6.14
N ILE A 48 -25.57 -32.72 5.99
CA ILE A 48 -25.04 -31.36 5.78
C ILE A 48 -24.30 -31.29 4.45
N VAL A 49 -24.18 -30.07 3.92
CA VAL A 49 -23.51 -29.82 2.65
C VAL A 49 -21.99 -29.77 2.85
N PHE A 50 -21.27 -30.57 2.07
CA PHE A 50 -19.79 -30.62 2.01
C PHE A 50 -19.30 -30.28 0.61
N SER A 51 -18.05 -29.81 0.53
CA SER A 51 -17.34 -29.63 -0.74
C SER A 51 -16.80 -30.97 -1.28
N ASN A 52 -17.11 -31.27 -2.55
CA ASN A 52 -16.61 -32.46 -3.25
C ASN A 52 -15.30 -32.20 -4.00
N GLN A 53 -14.98 -30.93 -4.25
CA GLN A 53 -13.76 -30.45 -4.89
C GLN A 53 -13.28 -29.17 -4.22
N ASP A 54 -12.06 -28.73 -4.56
CA ASP A 54 -11.56 -27.43 -4.14
C ASP A 54 -12.32 -26.33 -4.91
N ILE A 55 -12.97 -25.43 -4.17
CA ILE A 55 -13.74 -24.32 -4.72
C ILE A 55 -12.98 -23.04 -4.37
N ALA A 56 -12.44 -22.38 -5.40
CA ALA A 56 -11.71 -21.13 -5.22
C ALA A 56 -12.66 -20.00 -4.78
N ARG A 57 -12.15 -19.08 -3.96
CA ARG A 57 -12.77 -17.79 -3.67
C ARG A 57 -13.19 -17.12 -4.99
N GLY A 58 -14.34 -16.45 -5.03
CA GLY A 58 -14.78 -15.82 -6.28
C GLY A 58 -15.72 -16.69 -7.11
N SER A 59 -15.46 -18.01 -7.11
CA SER A 59 -16.12 -18.92 -8.05
C SER A 59 -17.59 -19.17 -7.70
N VAL A 60 -18.40 -19.34 -8.75
CA VAL A 60 -19.77 -19.84 -8.62
C VAL A 60 -19.69 -21.31 -8.24
N ILE A 61 -20.39 -21.70 -7.18
CA ILE A 61 -20.40 -23.09 -6.72
C ILE A 61 -21.15 -23.95 -7.74
N PRO A 62 -20.47 -24.88 -8.43
CA PRO A 62 -21.10 -25.70 -9.44
C PRO A 62 -21.87 -26.86 -8.79
N GLU A 63 -22.85 -27.42 -9.50
CA GLU A 63 -23.72 -28.50 -8.98
C GLU A 63 -22.95 -29.76 -8.56
N ASP A 64 -21.83 -30.05 -9.20
CA ASP A 64 -20.94 -31.17 -8.90
C ASP A 64 -19.94 -30.87 -7.77
N GLY A 65 -19.76 -29.59 -7.43
CA GLY A 65 -18.78 -29.14 -6.44
C GLY A 65 -19.19 -29.37 -4.99
N VAL A 66 -20.46 -29.68 -4.74
CA VAL A 66 -21.01 -29.84 -3.40
C VAL A 66 -21.92 -31.06 -3.30
N GLY A 67 -22.00 -31.67 -2.12
CA GLY A 67 -22.81 -32.87 -1.88
C GLY A 67 -23.32 -32.96 -0.45
N LEU A 68 -24.31 -33.82 -0.21
CA LEU A 68 -24.80 -34.13 1.13
C LEU A 68 -24.01 -35.28 1.72
N GLN A 69 -23.53 -35.11 2.95
CA GLN A 69 -22.89 -36.16 3.72
C GLN A 69 -23.56 -36.30 5.09
N PRO A 70 -23.77 -37.53 5.59
CA PRO A 70 -24.27 -37.75 6.94
C PRO A 70 -23.25 -37.23 7.96
N TYR A 71 -23.74 -36.41 8.90
CA TYR A 71 -22.95 -35.81 9.95
C TYR A 71 -23.64 -35.97 11.32
N PRO A 72 -22.90 -36.27 12.40
CA PRO A 72 -23.48 -36.42 13.73
C PRO A 72 -24.19 -35.13 14.18
N ARG A 73 -25.46 -35.25 14.61
CA ARG A 73 -26.31 -34.09 14.88
C ARG A 73 -25.84 -33.26 16.09
N ASP A 74 -25.14 -33.88 17.01
CA ASP A 74 -24.48 -33.25 18.15
C ASP A 74 -23.28 -32.37 17.76
N MET A 75 -22.74 -32.53 16.56
CA MET A 75 -21.62 -31.75 16.03
C MET A 75 -22.05 -30.65 15.03
N VAL A 76 -23.33 -30.55 14.69
CA VAL A 76 -23.83 -29.52 13.77
C VAL A 76 -23.93 -28.18 14.47
N VAL A 77 -23.35 -27.16 13.84
CA VAL A 77 -23.45 -25.76 14.27
C VAL A 77 -24.44 -25.02 13.39
N GLU A 78 -25.08 -23.98 13.91
CA GLU A 78 -26.15 -23.23 13.22
C GLU A 78 -25.71 -22.58 11.90
N THR A 79 -24.41 -22.42 11.68
CA THR A 79 -23.86 -21.89 10.44
C THR A 79 -23.74 -22.94 9.32
N MET A 80 -23.85 -24.24 9.62
CA MET A 80 -23.79 -25.31 8.61
C MET A 80 -25.11 -25.41 7.86
N ILE A 81 -25.02 -25.67 6.56
CA ILE A 81 -26.21 -25.79 5.70
C ILE A 81 -26.68 -27.24 5.69
N GLU A 82 -27.91 -27.45 6.17
CA GLU A 82 -28.50 -28.79 6.32
C GLU A 82 -29.45 -29.14 5.17
N ASN A 83 -29.48 -30.43 4.83
CA ASN A 83 -30.52 -31.13 4.06
C ASN A 83 -30.80 -30.64 2.62
N ASP A 84 -30.24 -29.52 2.16
CA ASP A 84 -30.49 -28.99 0.82
C ASP A 84 -29.24 -28.34 0.19
N VAL A 85 -28.71 -28.99 -0.85
CA VAL A 85 -27.56 -28.49 -1.63
C VAL A 85 -27.94 -27.28 -2.49
N ARG A 86 -29.22 -27.10 -2.82
CA ARG A 86 -29.69 -25.99 -3.67
C ARG A 86 -29.56 -24.64 -2.98
N LEU A 87 -29.38 -24.62 -1.66
CA LEU A 87 -29.08 -23.42 -0.88
C LEU A 87 -27.63 -22.95 -1.06
N VAL A 88 -26.80 -23.73 -1.76
CA VAL A 88 -25.37 -23.46 -1.99
C VAL A 88 -25.07 -23.35 -3.47
N ILE A 89 -25.74 -24.15 -4.30
CA ILE A 89 -25.57 -24.14 -5.75
C ILE A 89 -25.95 -22.78 -6.33
N GLY A 90 -25.09 -22.23 -7.18
CA GLY A 90 -25.29 -20.92 -7.80
C GLY A 90 -24.93 -19.72 -6.93
N HIS A 91 -24.63 -19.94 -5.64
CA HIS A 91 -23.99 -18.92 -4.79
C HIS A 91 -22.49 -18.83 -5.08
N HIS A 92 -21.87 -17.75 -4.64
CA HIS A 92 -20.45 -17.49 -4.80
C HIS A 92 -19.65 -17.76 -3.52
N ALA A 93 -18.46 -18.35 -3.63
CA ALA A 93 -17.59 -18.63 -2.49
C ALA A 93 -16.88 -17.34 -1.99
N ARG A 94 -17.11 -16.96 -0.73
CA ARG A 94 -16.49 -15.77 -0.09
C ARG A 94 -15.01 -15.96 0.24
N GLN A 95 -14.57 -17.21 0.33
CA GLN A 95 -13.21 -17.64 0.64
C GLN A 95 -12.92 -18.95 -0.09
N ASP A 96 -11.67 -19.40 -0.08
CA ASP A 96 -11.32 -20.72 -0.61
C ASP A 96 -11.93 -21.81 0.28
N ILE A 97 -12.59 -22.77 -0.36
CA ILE A 97 -13.25 -23.91 0.27
C ILE A 97 -12.55 -25.18 -0.20
N PRO A 98 -11.62 -25.74 0.61
CA PRO A 98 -10.97 -27.00 0.27
C PRO A 98 -11.97 -28.15 0.19
N ARG A 99 -11.63 -29.20 -0.55
CA ARG A 99 -12.41 -30.44 -0.63
C ARG A 99 -12.59 -31.11 0.74
N GLY A 100 -13.80 -31.62 1.00
CA GLY A 100 -14.14 -32.38 2.20
C GLY A 100 -14.45 -31.53 3.42
N VAL A 101 -14.64 -30.22 3.25
CA VAL A 101 -14.97 -29.26 4.32
C VAL A 101 -16.48 -28.99 4.30
N PRO A 102 -17.14 -28.89 5.47
CA PRO A 102 -18.55 -28.53 5.53
C PRO A 102 -18.75 -27.08 5.08
N VAL A 103 -19.71 -26.85 4.18
CA VAL A 103 -20.04 -25.52 3.67
C VAL A 103 -20.96 -24.81 4.65
N THR A 104 -20.58 -23.60 5.05
CA THR A 104 -21.35 -22.78 5.97
C THR A 104 -21.93 -21.54 5.29
N THR A 105 -22.97 -20.96 5.88
CA THR A 105 -23.61 -19.71 5.40
C THR A 105 -22.63 -18.53 5.34
N GLY A 106 -21.61 -18.51 6.19
CA GLY A 106 -20.54 -17.50 6.16
C GLY A 106 -19.55 -17.67 5.01
N MET A 107 -19.50 -18.83 4.35
CA MET A 107 -18.58 -19.12 3.24
C MET A 107 -19.18 -18.81 1.88
N ILE A 108 -20.47 -18.45 1.82
CA ILE A 108 -21.22 -18.23 0.57
C ILE A 108 -21.93 -16.87 0.58
N THR A 109 -22.22 -16.33 -0.61
CA THR A 109 -23.03 -15.11 -0.76
C THR A 109 -23.73 -15.05 -2.11
N ASP A 110 -24.84 -14.31 -2.14
CA ASP A 110 -25.72 -14.15 -3.30
C ASP A 110 -25.27 -13.01 -4.20
N ARG A 111 -24.46 -12.09 -3.67
CA ARG A 111 -24.05 -10.87 -4.36
C ARG A 111 -22.70 -11.10 -5.03
N ALA A 112 -22.69 -11.10 -6.36
CA ALA A 112 -21.47 -11.05 -7.15
C ALA A 112 -20.53 -9.91 -6.69
N GLY A 113 -21.09 -8.76 -6.25
CA GLY A 113 -20.36 -7.60 -5.74
C GLY A 113 -19.56 -7.83 -4.43
N ASP A 114 -19.94 -8.80 -3.61
CA ASP A 114 -19.17 -9.20 -2.40
C ASP A 114 -18.07 -10.22 -2.74
N VAL A 115 -17.97 -10.63 -4.02
CA VAL A 115 -17.16 -11.76 -4.51
C VAL A 115 -16.45 -11.45 -5.83
N VAL A 116 -16.37 -10.16 -6.22
CA VAL A 116 -15.58 -9.78 -7.39
C VAL A 116 -14.10 -9.81 -7.01
N GLY A 117 -13.51 -11.00 -7.05
CA GLY A 117 -12.08 -11.25 -7.10
C GLY A 117 -11.45 -10.81 -8.43
N THR A 118 -11.69 -9.56 -8.82
CA THR A 118 -10.86 -8.88 -9.83
C THR A 118 -10.36 -7.58 -9.20
N GLY A 119 -9.27 -7.69 -8.44
CA GLY A 119 -8.66 -6.58 -7.72
C GLY A 119 -7.65 -7.11 -6.69
N SER A 120 -6.70 -6.28 -6.30
CA SER A 120 -5.82 -6.56 -5.16
C SER A 120 -6.61 -6.47 -3.84
N ASP A 121 -6.12 -7.12 -2.78
CA ASP A 121 -6.72 -6.99 -1.44
C ASP A 121 -6.80 -5.52 -0.97
N ALA A 122 -5.83 -4.71 -1.38
CA ALA A 122 -5.82 -3.27 -1.19
C ALA A 122 -7.04 -2.56 -1.81
N ALA A 123 -7.57 -3.04 -2.92
CA ALA A 123 -8.72 -2.44 -3.59
C ALA A 123 -10.03 -2.62 -2.80
N PHE A 124 -10.17 -3.69 -2.01
CA PHE A 124 -11.35 -3.91 -1.17
C PHE A 124 -11.44 -2.93 0.00
N ALA A 125 -10.31 -2.40 0.46
CA ALA A 125 -10.27 -1.41 1.53
C ALA A 125 -10.58 0.03 1.05
N ILE A 126 -10.74 0.25 -0.26
CA ILE A 126 -11.07 1.56 -0.84
C ILE A 126 -12.59 1.72 -0.92
N PRO A 127 -13.20 2.70 -0.23
CA PRO A 127 -14.64 2.95 -0.31
C PRO A 127 -15.09 3.39 -1.72
N PRO A 128 -16.35 3.13 -2.11
CA PRO A 128 -16.89 3.60 -3.38
C PRO A 128 -16.76 5.13 -3.53
N GLY A 129 -16.27 5.58 -4.69
CA GLY A 129 -16.06 6.99 -4.99
C GLY A 129 -14.73 7.57 -4.51
N TYR A 130 -13.87 6.75 -3.89
CA TYR A 130 -12.49 7.09 -3.54
C TYR A 130 -11.51 6.34 -4.44
N THR A 131 -10.25 6.77 -4.42
CA THR A 131 -9.12 6.10 -5.09
C THR A 131 -7.91 6.08 -4.17
N ALA A 132 -7.02 5.12 -4.39
CA ALA A 132 -5.72 5.11 -3.73
C ALA A 132 -4.67 5.84 -4.58
N ILE A 133 -3.76 6.57 -3.93
CA ILE A 133 -2.56 7.14 -4.55
C ILE A 133 -1.35 6.92 -3.63
N ALA A 134 -0.24 6.52 -4.22
CA ALA A 134 1.01 6.31 -3.49
C ALA A 134 1.83 7.61 -3.43
N MET A 135 2.33 7.95 -2.25
CA MET A 135 3.07 9.16 -1.96
C MET A 135 4.43 8.79 -1.35
N PRO A 136 5.53 9.46 -1.76
CA PRO A 136 6.82 9.27 -1.12
C PRO A 136 6.73 9.74 0.33
N MET A 137 7.42 9.03 1.23
CA MET A 137 7.56 9.43 2.61
C MET A 137 9.02 9.33 3.06
N SER A 138 9.44 10.33 3.83
CA SER A 138 10.65 10.32 4.62
C SER A 138 10.27 10.21 6.08
N ARG A 139 11.26 10.09 6.96
CA ARG A 139 11.02 10.16 8.40
C ARG A 139 10.30 11.45 8.79
N LEU A 140 10.64 12.58 8.16
CA LEU A 140 10.04 13.87 8.48
C LEU A 140 8.64 14.02 7.89
N SER A 141 8.46 13.68 6.61
CA SER A 141 7.14 13.78 5.99
C SER A 141 6.16 12.73 6.49
N GLY A 142 6.63 11.60 7.00
CA GLY A 142 5.84 10.50 7.57
C GLY A 142 5.66 10.53 9.08
N VAL A 143 5.76 11.71 9.73
CA VAL A 143 5.54 11.89 11.18
C VAL A 143 6.40 10.92 12.01
N ALA A 144 7.70 10.87 11.75
CA ALA A 144 8.66 9.97 12.38
C ALA A 144 8.29 8.47 12.27
N TYR A 145 7.68 8.07 11.15
CA TYR A 145 7.18 6.71 10.89
C TYR A 145 6.08 6.25 11.86
N ALA A 146 5.36 7.19 12.45
CA ALA A 146 4.25 6.86 13.36
C ALA A 146 2.98 6.40 12.63
N LEU A 147 2.86 6.70 11.33
CA LEU A 147 1.68 6.40 10.52
C LEU A 147 1.41 4.89 10.48
N ARG A 148 0.14 4.52 10.52
CA ARG A 148 -0.36 3.15 10.41
C ARG A 148 -1.58 3.07 9.51
N ASP A 149 -1.85 1.87 9.02
CA ASP A 149 -3.02 1.56 8.22
C ASP A 149 -4.31 1.94 8.99
N GLY A 150 -5.18 2.70 8.34
CA GLY A 150 -6.41 3.24 8.93
C GLY A 150 -6.27 4.62 9.59
N ASP A 151 -5.06 5.14 9.77
CA ASP A 151 -4.86 6.49 10.31
C ASP A 151 -5.40 7.56 9.35
N GLN A 152 -5.77 8.71 9.90
CA GLN A 152 -6.17 9.87 9.11
C GLN A 152 -5.02 10.86 9.03
N VAL A 153 -4.75 11.38 7.84
CA VAL A 153 -3.69 12.37 7.61
C VAL A 153 -4.19 13.55 6.79
N ASP A 154 -3.57 14.70 7.01
CA ASP A 154 -3.63 15.81 6.08
C ASP A 154 -2.34 15.87 5.26
N VAL A 155 -2.45 16.35 4.02
CA VAL A 155 -1.31 16.48 3.11
C VAL A 155 -1.00 17.96 2.89
N ILE A 156 0.23 18.34 3.24
CA ILE A 156 0.79 19.68 3.05
C ILE A 156 1.79 19.61 1.91
N ILE A 157 1.70 20.58 1.00
CA ILE A 157 2.66 20.77 -0.08
C ILE A 157 3.43 22.05 0.16
N SER A 158 4.73 22.05 -0.15
CA SER A 158 5.56 23.24 -0.23
C SER A 158 6.23 23.35 -1.60
N MET A 159 6.15 24.51 -2.24
CA MET A 159 6.75 24.74 -3.56
C MET A 159 7.23 26.18 -3.75
N LEU A 160 8.14 26.38 -4.71
CA LEU A 160 8.69 27.68 -5.07
C LEU A 160 7.91 28.30 -6.24
N MET A 161 7.54 29.57 -6.09
CA MET A 161 6.74 30.33 -7.05
C MET A 161 7.53 31.52 -7.60
N VAL A 162 7.40 31.76 -8.91
CA VAL A 162 8.02 32.86 -9.65
C VAL A 162 6.94 33.65 -10.40
N ASP A 163 7.23 34.90 -10.78
CA ASP A 163 6.33 35.65 -11.65
C ASP A 163 6.67 35.34 -13.11
N LEU A 164 5.67 34.85 -13.84
CA LEU A 164 5.78 34.59 -15.27
C LEU A 164 5.04 35.66 -16.07
N ASP A 165 5.57 35.96 -17.25
CA ASP A 165 4.79 36.60 -18.29
C ASP A 165 3.67 35.64 -18.76
N PRO A 166 2.39 36.03 -18.73
CA PRO A 166 1.30 35.13 -19.05
C PRO A 166 1.22 34.73 -20.53
N GLU A 167 1.71 35.57 -21.45
CA GLU A 167 1.67 35.30 -22.90
C GLU A 167 2.87 34.48 -23.33
N PHE A 168 4.06 34.84 -22.85
CA PHE A 168 5.30 34.15 -23.20
C PHE A 168 5.61 32.94 -22.32
N GLN A 169 4.99 32.84 -21.13
CA GLN A 169 5.29 31.82 -20.12
C GLN A 169 6.79 31.80 -19.74
N THR A 170 7.39 32.99 -19.62
CA THR A 170 8.81 33.15 -19.25
C THR A 170 8.97 33.94 -17.95
N LEU A 171 10.10 33.73 -17.26
CA LEU A 171 10.45 34.46 -16.05
C LEU A 171 10.56 35.96 -16.33
N LEU A 172 9.92 36.78 -15.49
CA LEU A 172 10.09 38.22 -15.54
C LEU A 172 11.46 38.64 -14.98
N PRO A 173 12.06 39.74 -15.49
CA PRO A 173 11.54 40.63 -16.54
C PRO A 173 11.71 40.07 -17.96
N ASN A 174 10.83 40.48 -18.88
CA ASN A 174 11.01 40.20 -20.30
C ASN A 174 12.17 40.99 -20.91
N GLN A 175 12.60 40.57 -22.10
CA GLN A 175 13.50 41.35 -22.96
C GLN A 175 12.70 42.25 -23.90
N ALA A 176 13.25 43.42 -24.23
CA ALA A 176 12.68 44.35 -25.18
C ALA A 176 13.53 44.39 -26.46
N LEU A 177 12.86 44.40 -27.62
CA LEU A 177 13.49 44.72 -28.89
C LEU A 177 13.10 46.12 -29.35
N THR A 178 14.02 46.81 -30.00
CA THR A 178 13.78 48.13 -30.60
C THR A 178 13.03 47.98 -31.92
N LEU A 179 11.95 48.75 -32.09
CA LEU A 179 11.24 48.81 -33.37
C LEU A 179 11.72 50.04 -34.15
N ALA A 180 12.25 49.80 -35.35
CA ALA A 180 12.65 50.86 -36.28
C ALA A 180 11.72 50.87 -37.50
N GLY A 181 11.38 52.07 -37.97
CA GLY A 181 10.66 52.29 -39.20
C GLY A 181 11.50 51.95 -40.43
N PRO A 182 10.87 51.89 -41.63
CA PRO A 182 11.57 51.58 -42.89
C PRO A 182 12.70 52.56 -43.25
N ASP A 183 12.68 53.75 -42.66
CA ASP A 183 13.68 54.82 -42.76
C ASP A 183 14.71 54.79 -41.62
N PHE A 184 14.74 53.70 -40.82
CA PHE A 184 15.50 53.58 -39.59
C PHE A 184 15.15 54.62 -38.50
N SER A 185 14.00 55.30 -38.62
CA SER A 185 13.49 56.13 -37.53
C SER A 185 13.05 55.24 -36.37
N LEU A 186 13.42 55.61 -35.15
CA LEU A 186 13.08 54.83 -33.96
C LEU A 186 11.62 55.09 -33.59
N ILE A 187 10.83 54.02 -33.50
CA ILE A 187 9.41 54.08 -33.14
C ILE A 187 9.22 53.87 -31.63
N THR A 188 10.13 53.14 -30.98
CA THR A 188 10.11 52.88 -29.53
C THR A 188 11.32 53.49 -28.81
N ALA A 189 11.18 53.70 -27.49
CA ALA A 189 12.27 54.23 -26.65
C ALA A 189 13.50 53.35 -26.75
N LEU A 190 14.63 53.95 -27.10
CA LEU A 190 15.92 53.28 -27.25
C LEU A 190 16.49 52.99 -25.85
N ILE A 191 16.62 51.71 -25.48
CA ILE A 191 17.45 51.32 -24.33
C ILE A 191 18.85 51.04 -24.89
N CYS A 192 19.78 51.95 -24.65
CA CYS A 192 21.20 51.75 -24.99
C CYS A 192 21.95 51.20 -23.79
N THR A 193 22.54 50.03 -23.94
CA THR A 193 23.41 49.43 -22.92
C THR A 193 24.81 50.02 -22.95
N GLU A 194 25.31 50.38 -24.14
CA GLU A 194 26.63 50.97 -24.33
C GLU A 194 26.58 52.15 -25.31
N PHE A 195 27.35 53.19 -25.03
CA PHE A 195 27.54 54.33 -25.92
C PHE A 195 29.00 54.41 -26.36
N LYS A 196 29.20 54.54 -27.67
CA LYS A 196 30.52 54.78 -28.26
C LYS A 196 30.53 56.14 -28.95
N ILE A 197 31.37 57.04 -28.45
CA ILE A 197 31.54 58.35 -29.07
C ILE A 197 32.50 58.19 -30.26
N THR A 198 32.01 58.44 -31.46
CA THR A 198 32.78 58.39 -32.72
C THR A 198 32.88 59.79 -33.33
N GLN A 199 33.73 59.95 -34.35
CA GLN A 199 33.82 61.22 -35.08
C GLN A 199 32.56 61.52 -35.91
N GLN A 200 31.69 60.54 -36.15
CA GLN A 200 30.39 60.72 -36.80
C GLN A 200 29.23 60.95 -35.81
N GLY A 201 29.50 60.96 -34.50
CA GLY A 201 28.49 61.14 -33.45
C GLY A 201 28.50 60.03 -32.40
N THR A 202 27.49 60.03 -31.52
CA THR A 202 27.30 59.00 -30.50
C THR A 202 26.59 57.79 -31.11
N GLU A 203 27.26 56.64 -31.13
CA GLU A 203 26.73 55.36 -31.56
C GLU A 203 26.22 54.59 -30.34
N CYS A 204 25.01 54.01 -30.46
CA CYS A 204 24.43 53.13 -29.46
C CYS A 204 24.75 51.68 -29.80
N ILE A 205 25.32 50.93 -28.85
CA ILE A 205 25.70 49.53 -29.03
C ILE A 205 24.96 48.68 -28.01
N ASN A 206 24.22 47.69 -28.50
CA ASN A 206 23.52 46.70 -27.70
C ASN A 206 24.05 45.30 -28.10
N PRO A 207 25.09 44.78 -27.42
CA PRO A 207 25.66 43.47 -27.75
C PRO A 207 24.69 42.31 -27.48
N ALA A 208 23.70 42.51 -26.61
CA ALA A 208 22.55 41.64 -26.37
C ALA A 208 21.25 42.46 -26.34
N PRO A 209 20.07 41.84 -26.61
CA PRO A 209 18.78 42.51 -26.44
C PRO A 209 18.63 43.09 -25.02
N PRO A 210 18.30 44.39 -24.88
CA PRO A 210 18.19 45.01 -23.56
C PRO A 210 16.97 44.44 -22.80
N PRO A 211 17.08 44.20 -21.48
CA PRO A 211 15.93 43.82 -20.67
C PRO A 211 14.92 44.97 -20.58
N VAL A 212 13.64 44.66 -20.34
CA VAL A 212 12.61 45.67 -20.06
C VAL A 212 12.93 46.34 -18.74
N GLY A 213 13.29 47.63 -18.79
CA GLY A 213 13.50 48.46 -17.61
C GLY A 213 12.21 49.11 -17.13
N ARG A 214 12.11 49.34 -15.81
CA ARG A 214 11.03 50.15 -15.22
C ARG A 214 11.47 51.61 -15.14
N PRO A 215 10.71 52.59 -15.66
CA PRO A 215 11.02 54.00 -15.48
C PRO A 215 10.88 54.38 -14.00
N VAL A 216 11.91 54.99 -13.45
CA VAL A 216 11.97 55.50 -12.09
C VAL A 216 12.44 56.95 -12.17
N SER A 217 11.78 57.85 -11.46
CA SER A 217 12.29 59.20 -11.29
C SER A 217 13.42 59.15 -10.28
N GLU A 218 14.59 59.65 -10.66
CA GLU A 218 15.68 59.87 -9.74
C GLU A 218 15.35 61.09 -8.86
N ASP A 219 15.55 60.94 -7.55
CA ASP A 219 15.00 61.85 -6.54
C ASP A 219 15.70 63.23 -6.54
N GLU A 220 16.99 63.30 -6.89
CA GLU A 220 17.76 64.56 -6.85
C GLU A 220 17.68 65.36 -8.16
N SER A 221 17.75 64.69 -9.31
CA SER A 221 17.78 65.31 -10.65
C SER A 221 16.42 65.37 -11.32
N GLY A 222 15.42 64.64 -10.81
CA GLY A 222 14.10 64.50 -11.44
C GLY A 222 14.15 63.81 -12.80
N GLN A 223 15.29 63.20 -13.17
CA GLN A 223 15.45 62.50 -14.42
C GLN A 223 14.76 61.15 -14.36
N ILE A 224 14.13 60.75 -15.47
CA ILE A 224 13.57 59.41 -15.60
C ILE A 224 14.70 58.48 -16.05
N VAL A 225 15.07 57.54 -15.18
CA VAL A 225 16.03 56.47 -15.45
C VAL A 225 15.30 55.13 -15.55
N PHE A 226 15.82 54.22 -16.37
CA PHE A 226 15.28 52.87 -16.47
C PHE A 226 16.03 51.93 -15.52
N ASN A 227 15.36 51.43 -14.49
CA ASN A 227 15.91 50.39 -13.63
C ASN A 227 15.75 49.03 -14.28
N ILE A 228 16.85 48.33 -14.49
CA ILE A 228 16.91 46.95 -14.95
C ILE A 228 17.29 46.02 -13.79
N PRO A 229 16.76 44.80 -13.71
CA PRO A 229 17.21 43.83 -12.72
C PRO A 229 18.67 43.40 -12.94
N THR A 230 19.41 43.26 -11.85
CA THR A 230 20.83 42.84 -11.85
C THR A 230 21.01 41.34 -11.67
N GLU A 231 19.96 40.64 -11.24
CA GLU A 231 19.93 39.19 -11.05
C GLU A 231 18.59 38.63 -11.55
N ALA A 232 18.55 37.30 -11.74
CA ALA A 232 17.31 36.61 -12.05
C ALA A 232 16.31 36.74 -10.88
N GLN A 233 15.02 36.60 -11.21
CA GLN A 233 13.99 36.62 -10.20
C GLN A 233 14.23 35.54 -9.13
N ARG A 234 14.11 35.94 -7.86
CA ARG A 234 14.17 35.02 -6.72
C ARG A 234 12.82 34.31 -6.53
N PRO A 235 12.79 32.97 -6.45
CA PRO A 235 11.56 32.25 -6.15
C PRO A 235 11.05 32.51 -4.72
N ARG A 236 9.75 32.34 -4.53
CA ARG A 236 9.05 32.52 -3.24
C ARG A 236 8.45 31.20 -2.79
N LEU A 237 8.79 30.75 -1.58
CA LEU A 237 8.23 29.55 -0.99
C LEU A 237 6.77 29.77 -0.57
N VAL A 238 5.89 28.83 -0.92
CA VAL A 238 4.49 28.76 -0.49
C VAL A 238 4.22 27.36 0.04
N SER A 239 3.56 27.27 1.20
CA SER A 239 3.12 26.00 1.78
C SER A 239 1.60 25.99 1.96
N GLN A 240 0.93 24.90 1.58
CA GLN A 240 -0.52 24.79 1.71
C GLN A 240 -0.95 23.36 1.99
N ARG A 241 -1.93 23.20 2.89
CA ARG A 241 -2.68 21.95 3.03
C ARG A 241 -3.64 21.81 1.85
N ILE A 242 -3.42 20.81 1.03
CA ILE A 242 -4.21 20.58 -0.20
C ILE A 242 -5.24 19.47 -0.04
N VAL A 243 -4.95 18.44 0.75
CA VAL A 243 -5.86 17.34 1.05
C VAL A 243 -6.06 17.29 2.55
N GLN A 244 -7.31 17.13 2.95
CA GLN A 244 -7.69 17.00 4.34
C GLN A 244 -8.30 15.62 4.57
N ASN A 245 -8.02 15.02 5.72
CA ASN A 245 -8.66 13.79 6.17
C ASN A 245 -8.58 12.65 5.12
N ALA A 246 -7.37 12.44 4.60
CA ALA A 246 -7.06 11.27 3.78
C ALA A 246 -6.80 10.07 4.69
N THR A 247 -7.36 8.92 4.36
CA THR A 247 -7.12 7.68 5.12
C THR A 247 -5.83 7.03 4.63
N VAL A 248 -4.95 6.62 5.53
CA VAL A 248 -3.78 5.81 5.21
C VAL A 248 -4.26 4.40 4.88
N LEU A 249 -4.09 3.99 3.63
CA LEU A 249 -4.39 2.62 3.19
C LEU A 249 -3.33 1.66 3.69
N HIS A 250 -2.05 2.00 3.46
CA HIS A 250 -0.92 1.17 3.82
C HIS A 250 0.37 1.98 3.93
N VAL A 251 1.23 1.63 4.89
CA VAL A 251 2.59 2.17 5.01
C VAL A 251 3.60 1.12 4.56
N GLY A 252 4.40 1.47 3.54
CA GLY A 252 5.33 0.57 2.88
C GLY A 252 4.80 0.01 1.55
N THR A 253 5.57 -0.91 0.98
CA THR A 253 5.22 -1.57 -0.28
C THR A 253 4.28 -2.74 -0.02
N PHE A 254 3.19 -2.83 -0.78
CA PHE A 254 2.32 -4.00 -0.76
C PHE A 254 3.09 -5.25 -1.21
N PRO A 255 2.87 -6.41 -0.57
CA PRO A 255 3.45 -7.66 -1.03
C PRO A 255 2.96 -7.96 -2.45
N THR A 256 3.83 -8.54 -3.25
CA THR A 256 3.44 -9.05 -4.57
C THR A 256 2.64 -10.34 -4.42
N ALA A 257 1.81 -10.67 -5.41
CA ALA A 257 0.98 -11.89 -5.36
C ALA A 257 1.81 -13.17 -5.15
N GLU A 258 3.06 -13.20 -5.65
CA GLU A 258 4.00 -14.31 -5.44
C GLU A 258 4.49 -14.42 -3.97
N GLU A 259 4.55 -13.29 -3.25
CA GLU A 259 4.94 -13.25 -1.83
C GLU A 259 3.76 -13.58 -0.91
N GLU A 260 2.53 -13.27 -1.30
CA GLU A 260 1.31 -13.66 -0.57
C GLU A 260 1.01 -15.15 -0.68
N GLU A 261 1.34 -15.79 -1.81
CA GLU A 261 1.16 -17.23 -2.02
C GLU A 261 2.32 -18.09 -1.46
N ALA A 262 3.41 -17.46 -1.01
CA ALA A 262 4.55 -18.19 -0.45
C ALA A 262 4.17 -18.88 0.89
N PRO A 263 4.33 -20.22 1.00
CA PRO A 263 4.01 -20.92 2.24
C PRO A 263 4.91 -20.43 3.37
N VAL A 264 4.30 -19.99 4.47
CA VAL A 264 5.01 -19.68 5.71
C VAL A 264 5.70 -20.96 6.19
N VAL A 265 7.01 -21.07 5.97
CA VAL A 265 7.79 -22.22 6.44
C VAL A 265 7.84 -22.16 7.96
N GLN A 266 6.91 -22.86 8.62
CA GLN A 266 7.00 -23.10 10.05
C GLN A 266 8.20 -24.02 10.30
N PRO A 267 9.18 -23.64 11.15
CA PRO A 267 10.31 -24.50 11.42
C PRO A 267 9.82 -25.76 12.14
N VAL A 268 9.91 -26.90 11.46
CA VAL A 268 9.75 -28.22 12.06
C VAL A 268 10.96 -28.45 12.98
N PRO A 269 10.78 -28.72 14.29
CA PRO A 269 11.90 -29.06 15.14
C PRO A 269 12.40 -30.45 14.77
N GLU A 270 13.55 -30.51 14.10
CA GLU A 270 14.25 -31.75 13.81
C GLU A 270 14.86 -32.28 15.12
N ALA A 271 14.42 -33.47 15.52
CA ALA A 271 14.92 -34.14 16.71
C ALA A 271 16.33 -34.68 16.44
N GLY A 272 17.33 -34.01 17.02
CA GLY A 272 18.66 -34.58 17.24
C GLY A 272 19.75 -34.10 16.29
N GLY A 273 20.32 -32.94 16.60
CA GLY A 273 21.60 -32.46 16.08
C GLY A 273 22.10 -31.33 16.96
N GLU A 274 23.38 -31.31 17.33
CA GLU A 274 23.97 -30.30 18.21
C GLU A 274 23.60 -28.89 17.75
N ALA A 275 22.93 -28.16 18.64
CA ALA A 275 22.47 -26.81 18.43
C ALA A 275 23.67 -25.85 18.30
N THR A 276 24.11 -25.62 17.07
CA THR A 276 24.79 -24.37 16.76
C THR A 276 23.68 -23.35 16.51
N THR A 277 23.32 -22.61 17.55
CA THR A 277 22.38 -21.48 17.43
C THR A 277 23.06 -20.40 16.61
N VAL A 278 22.91 -20.46 15.27
CA VAL A 278 23.08 -19.29 14.43
C VAL A 278 21.86 -18.43 14.71
N GLN A 279 21.98 -17.54 15.70
CA GLN A 279 20.98 -16.53 15.95
C GLN A 279 20.89 -15.68 14.67
N PRO A 280 19.75 -15.63 13.97
CA PRO A 280 19.61 -14.73 12.84
C PRO A 280 19.83 -13.33 13.39
N THR A 281 20.89 -12.66 12.92
CA THR A 281 21.02 -11.22 13.12
C THR A 281 19.73 -10.62 12.56
N PRO A 282 18.91 -9.93 13.36
CA PRO A 282 17.73 -9.27 12.83
C PRO A 282 18.24 -8.26 11.80
N THR A 283 18.04 -8.54 10.52
CA THR A 283 18.14 -7.50 9.49
C THR A 283 17.16 -6.43 9.94
N ALA A 284 17.68 -5.23 10.25
CA ALA A 284 16.83 -4.12 10.64
C ALA A 284 15.76 -3.95 9.54
N PRO A 285 14.46 -3.88 9.91
CA PRO A 285 13.42 -3.63 8.92
C PRO A 285 13.78 -2.37 8.15
N LEU A 286 13.77 -2.44 6.81
CA LEU A 286 13.94 -1.26 5.99
C LEU A 286 12.85 -0.26 6.37
N ALA A 287 13.24 0.99 6.64
CA ALA A 287 12.29 2.03 6.96
C ALA A 287 11.37 2.27 5.75
N PRO A 288 10.07 2.47 5.95
CA PRO A 288 9.14 2.67 4.84
C PRO A 288 9.45 3.99 4.12
N ASP A 289 9.45 3.95 2.80
CA ASP A 289 9.74 5.06 1.89
C ASP A 289 8.50 5.51 1.09
N ILE A 290 7.40 4.77 1.22
CA ILE A 290 6.14 5.05 0.54
C ILE A 290 4.95 4.86 1.47
N VAL A 291 3.92 5.67 1.28
CA VAL A 291 2.62 5.51 1.92
C VAL A 291 1.52 5.61 0.88
N THR A 292 0.52 4.76 0.99
CA THR A 292 -0.65 4.78 0.12
C THR A 292 -1.81 5.45 0.85
N LEU A 293 -2.41 6.46 0.22
CA LEU A 293 -3.51 7.24 0.76
C LEU A 293 -4.80 7.00 -0.02
N VAL A 294 -5.91 6.84 0.68
CA VAL A 294 -7.26 6.83 0.12
C VAL A 294 -7.79 8.25 0.11
N VAL A 295 -8.09 8.76 -1.08
CA VAL A 295 -8.49 10.15 -1.32
C VAL A 295 -9.61 10.22 -2.36
N THR A 296 -10.21 11.40 -2.54
CA THR A 296 -11.16 11.60 -3.64
C THR A 296 -10.42 11.61 -4.99
N PRO A 297 -11.10 11.33 -6.12
CA PRO A 297 -10.47 11.40 -7.44
C PRO A 297 -9.86 12.77 -7.76
N GLN A 298 -10.48 13.86 -7.29
CA GLN A 298 -9.96 15.22 -7.48
C GLN A 298 -8.68 15.46 -6.67
N ASP A 299 -8.64 14.96 -5.44
CA ASP A 299 -7.44 15.04 -4.59
C ASP A 299 -6.30 14.20 -5.14
N ALA A 300 -6.59 13.01 -5.68
CA ALA A 300 -5.58 12.17 -6.33
C ALA A 300 -4.93 12.87 -7.54
N LEU A 301 -5.72 13.55 -8.38
CA LEU A 301 -5.17 14.35 -9.47
C LEU A 301 -4.29 15.50 -8.97
N THR A 302 -4.71 16.15 -7.88
CA THR A 302 -3.98 17.25 -7.25
C THR A 302 -2.64 16.77 -6.69
N LEU A 303 -2.64 15.63 -5.99
CA LEU A 303 -1.44 14.98 -5.45
C LEU A 303 -0.50 14.49 -6.56
N ASN A 304 -1.04 13.91 -7.63
CA ASN A 304 -0.23 13.49 -8.77
C ASN A 304 0.44 14.68 -9.49
N TRP A 305 -0.29 15.79 -9.65
CA TRP A 305 0.30 17.03 -10.18
C TRP A 305 1.41 17.56 -9.28
N ALA A 306 1.19 17.54 -7.95
CA ALA A 306 2.17 17.99 -6.97
C ALA A 306 3.49 17.20 -7.06
N LEU A 307 3.40 15.87 -7.17
CA LEU A 307 4.55 14.99 -7.40
C LEU A 307 5.31 15.38 -8.67
N GLY A 308 4.59 15.59 -9.77
CA GLY A 308 5.20 16.00 -11.05
C GLY A 308 5.82 17.40 -11.03
N SER A 309 5.36 18.28 -10.13
CA SER A 309 5.84 19.67 -10.01
C SER A 309 7.13 19.82 -9.19
N GLY A 310 7.63 18.76 -8.57
CA GLY A 310 8.77 18.81 -7.65
C GLY A 310 8.45 19.46 -6.30
N ALA A 311 7.16 19.47 -5.91
CA ALA A 311 6.77 20.04 -4.64
C ALA A 311 7.06 19.08 -3.48
N THR A 312 7.55 19.61 -2.36
CA THR A 312 7.81 18.84 -1.15
C THR A 312 6.49 18.51 -0.45
N ILE A 313 6.33 17.26 -0.03
CA ILE A 313 5.09 16.75 0.55
C ILE A 313 5.33 16.36 2.00
N THR A 314 4.48 16.85 2.91
CA THR A 314 4.52 16.54 4.33
C THR A 314 3.15 16.06 4.79
N LEU A 315 3.11 14.94 5.51
CA LEU A 315 1.89 14.38 6.08
C LEU A 315 1.80 14.83 7.54
N THR A 316 0.60 15.18 7.98
CA THR A 316 0.32 15.45 9.39
C THR A 316 -0.77 14.54 9.88
N LEU A 317 -0.46 13.78 10.94
CA LEU A 317 -1.39 12.82 11.54
C LEU A 317 -2.55 13.55 12.24
N ARG A 318 -3.77 13.09 11.96
CA ARG A 318 -5.02 13.61 12.51
C ARG A 318 -5.57 12.65 13.58
N SER A 319 -6.27 13.20 14.57
CA SER A 319 -6.98 12.38 15.56
C SER A 319 -8.10 11.58 14.89
N PRO A 320 -8.28 10.28 15.22
CA PRO A 320 -9.34 9.45 14.62
C PRO A 320 -10.76 9.95 14.93
N ASP A 321 -10.95 10.69 16.03
CA ASP A 321 -12.26 11.22 16.44
C ASP A 321 -12.55 12.64 15.89
N ASP A 322 -11.63 13.25 15.13
CA ASP A 322 -11.76 14.61 14.60
C ASP A 322 -12.17 14.64 13.13
N ALA A 323 -13.48 14.62 12.89
CA ALA A 323 -14.08 14.74 11.56
C ALA A 323 -14.24 16.19 11.07
N THR A 324 -13.71 17.18 11.80
CA THR A 324 -13.97 18.59 11.48
C THR A 324 -13.15 19.02 10.26
N ALA A 325 -13.83 19.41 9.19
CA ALA A 325 -13.21 20.06 8.04
C ALA A 325 -13.08 21.55 8.35
N THR A 326 -11.85 22.03 8.58
CA THR A 326 -11.58 23.46 8.74
C THR A 326 -11.10 24.02 7.41
N GLU A 327 -11.67 25.13 6.95
CA GLU A 327 -11.10 25.87 5.82
C GLU A 327 -9.64 26.22 6.14
N THR A 328 -8.71 25.66 5.37
CA THR A 328 -7.31 26.07 5.47
C THR A 328 -7.03 27.23 4.55
N VAL A 329 -6.45 28.26 5.13
CA VAL A 329 -5.77 29.32 4.41
C VAL A 329 -4.35 28.89 4.11
N SER A 330 -3.90 29.15 2.89
CA SER A 330 -2.53 28.86 2.47
C SER A 330 -1.52 29.53 3.42
N VAL A 331 -0.56 28.76 3.91
CA VAL A 331 0.53 29.27 4.75
C VAL A 331 1.57 29.88 3.82
N THR A 332 1.32 31.15 3.49
CA THR A 332 2.31 32.01 2.86
C THR A 332 3.15 32.69 3.94
N LEU A 333 4.30 33.25 3.56
CA LEU A 333 5.03 34.18 4.42
C LEU A 333 4.08 35.28 4.96
N GLN A 334 3.15 35.77 4.13
CA GLN A 334 2.14 36.75 4.52
C GLN A 334 1.16 36.23 5.61
N TYR A 335 0.74 34.97 5.55
CA TYR A 335 -0.17 34.35 6.53
C TYR A 335 0.49 34.18 7.90
N LEU A 336 1.73 33.64 7.94
CA LEU A 336 2.51 33.52 9.19
C LEU A 336 2.64 34.88 9.88
N MET A 337 2.75 35.94 9.08
CA MET A 337 2.90 37.29 9.57
C MET A 337 1.61 37.85 10.19
N GLN A 338 0.48 37.69 9.50
CA GLN A 338 -0.81 38.19 9.97
C GLN A 338 -1.35 37.42 11.19
N THR A 339 -1.18 36.10 11.25
CA THR A 339 -1.75 35.27 12.32
C THR A 339 -0.90 35.25 13.59
N TYR A 340 0.43 35.27 13.49
CA TYR A 340 1.32 35.29 14.65
C TYR A 340 1.74 36.71 15.08
N ASN A 341 1.02 37.74 14.62
CA ASN A 341 1.28 39.14 14.96
C ASN A 341 2.71 39.61 14.59
N VAL A 342 3.30 39.00 13.57
CA VAL A 342 4.55 39.47 12.96
C VAL A 342 4.16 40.49 11.90
N THR A 343 4.25 41.77 12.20
CA THR A 343 3.79 42.85 11.30
C THR A 343 4.36 42.71 9.89
N LEU A 344 3.48 42.85 8.88
CA LEU A 344 3.86 42.86 7.46
C LEU A 344 5.00 43.87 7.23
N PRO A 345 6.21 43.44 6.86
CA PRO A 345 7.29 44.36 6.60
C PRO A 345 7.01 44.99 5.24
N VAL A 346 7.25 46.29 5.16
CA VAL A 346 7.40 46.99 3.88
C VAL A 346 8.27 46.19 2.93
N ARG A 347 8.16 46.39 1.59
CA ARG A 347 9.15 45.85 0.63
C ARG A 347 10.54 46.06 1.21
N LEU A 348 11.16 44.99 1.69
CA LEU A 348 12.35 45.12 2.51
C LEU A 348 13.48 45.46 1.54
N PRO A 349 14.31 46.49 1.82
CA PRO A 349 15.55 46.70 1.06
C PRO A 349 16.59 45.60 1.33
N TYR A 350 16.22 44.51 2.01
CA TYR A 350 17.08 43.42 2.43
C TYR A 350 16.33 42.07 2.43
N GLY A 351 17.07 41.00 2.17
CA GLY A 351 16.62 39.62 2.22
C GLY A 351 17.80 38.70 2.57
N LEU A 352 17.59 37.39 2.56
CA LEU A 352 18.71 36.44 2.67
C LEU A 352 19.68 36.65 1.51
N ALA A 353 20.98 36.63 1.78
CA ALA A 353 21.99 36.84 0.74
C ALA A 353 21.86 35.81 -0.39
N ASN A 354 21.64 34.54 -0.03
CA ASN A 354 21.44 33.45 -0.96
C ASN A 354 19.94 33.21 -1.21
N PRO A 355 19.48 33.16 -2.46
CA PRO A 355 18.11 32.76 -2.78
C PRO A 355 17.89 31.26 -2.50
N LEU A 356 16.69 30.91 -2.06
CA LEU A 356 16.23 29.51 -2.05
C LEU A 356 15.92 29.13 -3.50
N LEU A 357 16.76 28.27 -4.07
CA LEU A 357 16.59 27.74 -5.43
C LEU A 357 15.83 26.40 -5.44
N GLU A 358 15.78 25.73 -4.29
CA GLU A 358 15.08 24.46 -4.09
C GLU A 358 14.51 24.43 -2.66
N VAL A 359 13.44 23.65 -2.46
CA VAL A 359 12.90 23.39 -1.12
C VAL A 359 13.83 22.39 -0.44
N VAL A 360 14.47 22.81 0.64
CA VAL A 360 15.41 21.94 1.38
C VAL A 360 14.65 21.16 2.44
N GLU A 361 14.63 19.83 2.31
CA GLU A 361 14.27 18.94 3.41
C GLU A 361 15.47 18.80 4.35
N PRO A 362 15.32 19.04 5.67
CA PRO A 362 16.44 18.91 6.58
C PRO A 362 16.79 17.43 6.79
N GLU A 363 18.02 17.03 6.47
CA GLU A 363 18.51 15.69 6.75
C GLU A 363 18.88 15.56 8.24
N LEU A 364 18.38 14.52 8.91
CA LEU A 364 18.79 14.23 10.28
C LEU A 364 19.96 13.23 10.30
N PRO A 365 20.83 13.26 11.32
CA PRO A 365 22.02 12.39 11.39
C PRO A 365 21.74 10.89 11.32
N ASN A 366 20.51 10.49 11.63
CA ASN A 366 20.03 9.12 11.66
C ASN A 366 19.23 8.72 10.40
N ASP A 367 19.12 9.62 9.43
CA ASP A 367 18.53 9.34 8.11
C ASP A 367 19.61 8.91 7.09
N ALA A 368 20.89 9.16 7.40
CA ALA A 368 22.01 8.63 6.62
C ALA A 368 22.18 7.13 6.89
N PRO A 369 22.49 6.31 5.86
CA PRO A 369 22.83 4.91 6.08
C PRO A 369 24.02 4.84 7.05
N SER A 370 23.92 3.98 8.08
CA SER A 370 25.03 3.73 8.97
C SER A 370 26.24 3.33 8.13
N ALA A 371 27.32 4.11 8.21
CA ALA A 371 28.54 3.81 7.47
C ALA A 371 28.96 2.35 7.75
N PRO A 372 29.40 1.60 6.72
CA PRO A 372 29.71 0.18 6.84
C PRO A 372 30.80 -0.13 7.85
#